data_AF-A0A924B541-F1
#
_entry.id   AF-A0A924B541-F1
#
_cell.length_a   1.000
_cell.length_b   1.000
_cell.length_c   1.000
_cell.angle_alpha   90.00
_cell.angle_beta   90.00
_cell.angle_gamma   90.00
#
_symmetry.space_group_name_H-M   'P 1'
#
loop_
_entity.id
_entity.type
_entity.pdbx_description
1 polymer ?
#
loop_
_entity_poly.entity_id
_entity_poly.type
_entity_poly.pdbx_seq_one_letter_code
_entity_poly.pdbx_strand_id
1 'polypeptide(L)'
;MANPQFCSADEAVKSIQSGAHIFIHGAAATPHRLIDALVARASELKDITLYHMHTEGPLEYLKPEYKETFKVRSLFVGANVRAALDFDRIDYIPCFLS
;
A
#
# COMPACT_ATOMS: atom_id res chain seq x y z
N MET A 1 16.35 5.18 -24.46
CA MET A 1 15.49 5.11 -23.25
C MET A 1 14.10 5.51 -23.68
N ALA A 2 13.05 4.79 -23.26
CA ALA A 2 11.69 5.25 -23.52
C ALA A 2 11.47 6.59 -22.79
N ASN A 3 10.76 7.53 -23.43
CA ASN A 3 10.41 8.79 -22.79
C ASN A 3 9.43 8.52 -21.65
N PRO A 4 9.63 9.11 -20.46
CA PRO A 4 8.69 8.96 -19.37
C PRO A 4 7.33 9.57 -19.74
N GLN A 5 6.26 8.83 -19.47
CA GLN A 5 4.90 9.37 -19.56
C GLN A 5 4.57 10.07 -18.24
N PHE A 6 4.37 11.38 -18.31
CA PHE A 6 3.95 12.18 -17.16
C PHE A 6 2.43 12.19 -17.06
N CYS A 7 1.91 11.91 -15.88
CA CYS A 7 0.49 11.98 -15.56
C CYS A 7 0.28 12.34 -14.08
N SER A 8 -0.96 12.59 -13.67
CA SER A 8 -1.27 12.80 -12.24
C SER A 8 -1.21 11.48 -11.46
N ALA A 9 -1.18 11.56 -10.13
CA ALA A 9 -1.25 10.37 -9.29
C ALA A 9 -2.54 9.58 -9.52
N ASP A 10 -3.68 10.27 -9.66
CA ASP A 10 -4.98 9.66 -9.94
C ASP A 10 -4.96 8.87 -11.25
N GLU A 11 -4.43 9.46 -12.33
CA GLU A 11 -4.28 8.77 -13.62
C GLU A 11 -3.34 7.57 -13.50
N ALA A 12 -2.21 7.72 -12.80
CA ALA A 12 -1.22 6.66 -12.66
C ALA A 12 -1.82 5.41 -11.99
N VAL A 13 -2.64 5.61 -10.95
CA VAL A 13 -3.22 4.49 -10.21
C VAL A 13 -4.41 3.85 -10.92
N LYS A 14 -5.07 4.49 -11.90
CA LYS A 14 -6.30 3.97 -12.56
C LYS A 14 -6.21 2.56 -13.10
N SER A 15 -5.03 2.15 -13.55
CA SER A 15 -4.81 0.80 -14.10
C SER A 15 -4.91 -0.32 -13.05
N ILE A 16 -4.86 0.02 -11.76
CA ILE A 16 -5.02 -0.94 -10.66
C ILE A 16 -6.47 -1.43 -10.60
N GLN A 17 -6.63 -2.74 -10.51
CA GLN A 17 -7.90 -3.45 -10.45
C GLN A 17 -8.03 -4.22 -9.12
N SER A 18 -9.26 -4.58 -8.74
CA SER A 18 -9.53 -5.43 -7.57
C SER A 18 -8.75 -6.75 -7.63
N GLY A 19 -8.24 -7.21 -6.49
CA GLY A 19 -7.37 -8.38 -6.40
C GLY A 19 -5.90 -8.12 -6.75
N ALA A 20 -5.50 -6.89 -7.05
CA ALA A 20 -4.10 -6.59 -7.36
C ALA A 20 -3.18 -6.76 -6.14
N HIS A 21 -1.96 -7.24 -6.42
CA HIS A 21 -0.85 -7.31 -5.48
C HIS A 21 0.14 -6.20 -5.81
N ILE A 22 0.36 -5.28 -4.88
CA ILE A 22 1.13 -4.05 -5.11
C ILE A 22 2.28 -4.00 -4.11
N PHE A 23 3.49 -3.77 -4.60
CA PHE A 23 4.64 -3.49 -3.74
C PHE A 23 4.79 -1.97 -3.57
N ILE A 24 4.75 -1.49 -2.32
CA ILE A 24 4.96 -0.09 -1.97
C ILE A 24 6.42 0.12 -1.61
N HIS A 25 7.06 1.12 -2.22
CA HIS A 25 8.43 1.49 -1.86
C HIS A 25 8.53 1.86 -0.37
N GLY A 26 9.59 1.40 0.29
CA GLY A 26 9.81 1.61 1.71
C GLY A 26 10.68 2.83 2.05
N ALA A 27 10.84 3.07 3.35
CA ALA A 27 11.66 4.10 3.96
C ALA A 27 11.41 5.49 3.35
N ALA A 28 12.47 6.25 3.07
CA ALA A 28 12.37 7.59 2.49
C ALA A 28 11.72 7.62 1.09
N ALA A 29 11.55 6.47 0.42
CA ALA A 29 10.93 6.36 -0.89
C ALA A 29 9.42 6.06 -0.82
N THR A 30 8.81 6.04 0.37
CA THR A 30 7.36 5.80 0.51
C THR A 30 6.55 6.80 -0.33
N PRO A 31 5.80 6.34 -1.36
CA PRO A 31 5.22 7.21 -2.37
C PRO A 31 3.85 7.74 -1.92
N HIS A 32 3.83 8.60 -0.91
CA HIS A 32 2.60 9.11 -0.28
C HIS A 32 1.55 9.59 -1.27
N ARG A 33 1.94 10.37 -2.29
CA ARG A 33 1.01 10.87 -3.31
C ARG A 33 0.29 9.77 -4.09
N LEU A 34 0.97 8.65 -4.37
CA LEU A 34 0.35 7.51 -5.06
C LEU A 34 -0.50 6.67 -4.10
N ILE A 35 -0.07 6.57 -2.83
CA ILE A 35 -0.85 5.90 -1.78
C ILE A 35 -2.18 6.63 -1.57
N ASP A 36 -2.15 7.96 -1.43
CA ASP A 36 -3.35 8.77 -1.22
C ASP A 36 -4.32 8.64 -2.40
N ALA A 37 -3.80 8.69 -3.63
CA ALA A 37 -4.61 8.48 -4.84
C ALA A 37 -5.21 7.07 -4.91
N LEU A 38 -4.47 6.05 -4.48
CA LEU A 38 -4.99 4.68 -4.40
C LEU A 38 -6.10 4.55 -3.33
N VAL A 39 -5.91 5.17 -2.16
CA VAL A 39 -6.92 5.19 -1.08
C VAL A 39 -8.18 5.94 -1.50
N ALA A 40 -8.06 7.01 -2.30
CA ALA A 40 -9.20 7.72 -2.86
C ALA A 40 -10.08 6.82 -3.76
N ARG A 41 -9.49 5.77 -4.36
CA ARG A 41 -10.19 4.75 -5.16
C ARG A 41 -10.73 3.58 -4.32
N ALA A 42 -10.70 3.66 -2.99
CA ALA A 42 -11.06 2.50 -2.16
C ALA A 42 -12.49 2.00 -2.35
N SER A 43 -13.44 2.88 -2.68
CA SER A 43 -14.85 2.52 -2.89
C SER A 43 -15.11 1.71 -4.17
N GLU A 44 -14.19 1.76 -5.14
CA GLU A 44 -14.28 1.04 -6.42
C GLU A 44 -13.40 -0.22 -6.47
N LEU A 45 -12.56 -0.44 -5.46
CA LEU A 45 -11.61 -1.56 -5.39
C LEU A 45 -11.96 -2.52 -4.24
N LYS A 46 -11.59 -3.79 -4.42
CA LYS A 46 -11.69 -4.84 -3.39
C LYS A 46 -10.45 -5.72 -3.41
N ASP A 47 -10.12 -6.29 -2.26
CA ASP A 47 -9.06 -7.31 -2.12
C ASP A 47 -7.68 -6.89 -2.67
N ILE A 48 -7.30 -5.62 -2.55
CA ILE A 48 -5.96 -5.14 -2.87
C ILE A 48 -4.99 -5.60 -1.78
N THR A 49 -3.90 -6.27 -2.18
CA THR A 49 -2.86 -6.69 -1.25
C THR A 49 -1.63 -5.79 -1.39
N LEU A 50 -1.31 -5.06 -0.33
CA LEU A 50 -0.14 -4.20 -0.24
C LEU A 50 1.01 -4.94 0.44
N TYR A 51 2.12 -5.07 -0.26
CA TYR A 51 3.39 -5.55 0.28
C TYR A 51 4.32 -4.37 0.49
N HIS A 52 4.99 -4.35 1.63
CA HIS A 52 6.04 -3.37 1.87
C HIS A 52 7.01 -3.85 2.95
N MET A 53 8.20 -3.26 2.95
CA MET A 53 9.09 -3.27 4.11
C MET A 53 8.69 -2.12 5.05
N HIS A 54 9.61 -1.61 5.86
CA HIS A 54 9.41 -0.39 6.62
C HIS A 54 8.91 0.76 5.72
N THR A 55 7.79 1.38 6.07
CA THR A 55 7.20 2.56 5.40
C THR A 55 7.25 3.75 6.34
N GLU A 56 7.40 4.95 5.81
CA GLU A 56 7.37 6.19 6.61
C GLU A 56 6.02 6.90 6.52
N GLY A 57 5.76 7.82 7.45
CA GLY A 57 4.60 8.73 7.40
C GLY A 57 3.22 8.08 7.62
N PRO A 58 2.13 8.84 7.41
CA PRO A 58 0.76 8.37 7.59
C PRO A 58 0.34 7.42 6.47
N LEU A 59 -0.48 6.43 6.83
CA LEU A 59 -0.93 5.36 5.94
C LEU A 59 -2.44 5.17 6.10
N GLU A 60 -3.20 5.91 5.31
CA GLU A 60 -4.67 5.95 5.42
C GLU A 60 -5.34 4.59 5.16
N TYR A 61 -4.75 3.73 4.32
CA TYR A 61 -5.26 2.37 4.06
C TYR A 61 -5.31 1.49 5.31
N LEU A 62 -4.62 1.86 6.41
CA LEU A 62 -4.68 1.14 7.68
C LEU A 62 -5.98 1.40 8.45
N LYS A 63 -6.77 2.41 8.09
CA LYS A 63 -8.00 2.72 8.82
C LYS A 63 -9.06 1.60 8.68
N PRO A 64 -9.91 1.38 9.70
CA PRO A 64 -10.92 0.32 9.67
C PRO A 64 -11.93 0.42 8.53
N GLU A 65 -12.27 1.63 8.07
CA GLU A 65 -13.21 1.82 6.96
C GLU A 65 -12.73 1.20 5.64
N TYR A 66 -11.42 0.98 5.48
CA TYR A 66 -10.85 0.40 4.27
C TYR A 66 -10.57 -1.10 4.37
N LYS A 67 -11.15 -1.78 5.37
CA LYS A 67 -10.86 -3.19 5.64
C LYS A 67 -11.21 -4.16 4.51
N GLU A 68 -12.25 -3.84 3.74
CA GLU A 68 -12.71 -4.66 2.60
C GLU A 68 -11.89 -4.38 1.33
N THR A 69 -11.17 -3.26 1.30
CA THR A 69 -10.40 -2.83 0.14
C THR A 69 -8.95 -3.27 0.25
N PHE A 70 -8.28 -3.01 1.38
CA PHE A 70 -6.83 -3.18 1.51
C PHE A 70 -6.47 -4.23 2.56
N LYS A 71 -5.59 -5.14 2.17
CA LYS A 71 -4.85 -6.05 3.05
C LYS A 71 -3.38 -5.67 3.01
N VAL A 72 -2.70 -5.80 4.14
CA VAL A 72 -1.26 -5.50 4.25
C VAL A 72 -0.50 -6.76 4.60
N ARG A 73 0.58 -7.01 3.88
CA ARG A 73 1.52 -8.10 4.08
C ARG A 73 2.92 -7.51 4.23
N SER A 74 3.24 -7.11 5.46
CA SER A 74 4.51 -6.47 5.79
C SER A 74 5.64 -7.49 5.80
N LEU A 75 6.74 -7.20 5.10
CA LEU A 75 8.00 -7.94 5.19
C LEU A 75 8.89 -7.42 6.34
N PHE A 76 8.65 -6.18 6.76
CA PHE A 76 9.27 -5.56 7.94
C PHE A 76 8.29 -4.53 8.52
N VAL A 77 7.87 -4.70 9.78
CA VAL A 77 6.84 -3.85 10.39
C VAL A 77 7.44 -2.56 10.96
N GLY A 78 7.10 -1.43 10.35
CA GLY A 78 7.45 -0.10 10.85
C GLY A 78 6.61 0.36 12.04
N ALA A 79 7.06 1.44 12.70
CA ALA A 79 6.37 1.98 13.88
C ALA A 79 4.94 2.45 13.58
N ASN A 80 4.71 3.02 12.39
CA ASN A 80 3.41 3.48 11.90
C ASN A 80 2.42 2.34 11.56
N VAL A 81 2.89 1.10 11.38
CA VAL A 81 2.04 -0.07 11.10
C VAL A 81 1.84 -0.94 12.34
N ARG A 82 2.79 -0.94 13.28
CA ARG A 82 2.83 -1.89 14.42
C ARG A 82 1.55 -1.94 15.24
N ALA A 83 0.93 -0.80 15.51
CA ALA A 83 -0.30 -0.72 16.30
C ALA A 83 -1.54 -1.20 15.53
N ALA A 84 -1.47 -1.29 14.20
CA ALA A 84 -2.56 -1.72 13.34
C ALA A 84 -2.51 -3.23 13.00
N LEU A 85 -1.50 -3.96 13.47
CA LEU A 85 -1.41 -5.41 13.27
C LEU A 85 -2.61 -6.12 13.91
N ASP A 86 -3.29 -6.93 13.11
CA ASP A 86 -4.42 -7.76 13.54
C ASP A 86 -4.26 -9.24 13.14
N PHE A 87 -3.19 -9.57 12.39
CA PHE A 87 -2.87 -10.92 11.89
C PHE A 87 -3.98 -11.54 11.02
N ASP A 88 -4.80 -10.69 10.39
CA ASP A 88 -5.81 -11.09 9.41
C ASP A 88 -5.70 -10.18 8.17
N ARG A 89 -6.07 -8.92 8.36
CA ARG A 89 -5.99 -7.89 7.33
C ARG A 89 -4.60 -7.27 7.27
N ILE A 90 -4.05 -6.88 8.41
CA ILE A 90 -2.74 -6.25 8.54
C ILE A 90 -1.82 -7.27 9.22
N ASP A 91 -0.97 -7.87 8.41
CA ASP A 91 -0.22 -9.06 8.78
C ASP A 91 1.28 -8.91 8.42
N TYR A 92 2.09 -9.81 8.97
CA TYR A 92 3.54 -9.84 8.85
C TYR A 92 4.00 -11.19 8.28
N ILE A 93 4.82 -11.13 7.23
CA ILE A 93 5.46 -12.31 6.63
C ILE A 93 6.92 -12.34 7.09
N PRO A 94 7.34 -13.32 7.90
CA PRO A 94 8.73 -13.45 8.32
C PRO A 94 9.61 -13.92 7.16
N CYS A 95 10.58 -13.10 6.78
CA CYS A 95 11.61 -13.47 5.80
C CYS A 95 12.93 -12.72 6.08
N PHE A 96 14.02 -13.23 5.50
CA PHE A 96 15.25 -12.45 5.37
C PHE A 96 15.08 -11.37 4.30
N LEU A 97 15.82 -10.27 4.40
CA LEU A 97 15.83 -9.21 3.38
C LEU A 97 16.87 -9.41 2.27
N SER A 98 17.71 -10.45 2.40
CA SER A 98 18.84 -10.77 1.52
C SER A 98 18.64 -12.09 0.81
#